data_AF-A0A4P2PTM9-F1
#
_entry.id   AF-A0A4P2PTM9-F1
#
_cell.length_a   1.000
_cell.length_b   1.000
_cell.length_c   1.000
_cell.angle_alpha   90.00
_cell.angle_beta   90.00
_cell.angle_gamma   90.00
#
_symmetry.space_group_name_H-M   'P 1'
#
loop_
_entity.id
_entity.type
_entity.pdbx_description
1 polymer ?
#
loop_
_entity_poly.entity_id
_entity_poly.type
_entity_poly.pdbx_seq_one_letter_code
_entity_poly.pdbx_strand_id
1 'polypeptide(L)'
;MTRDLRSIRSLVHPLWLGALALLVLNDHALKGSGLLPGWMTGKLSDLAGLLVAPAVLAALLRVSSRRGFLGAHVATGAVFAAIKVAPEAARAVEGVMALTPLPWRITVDPTDLLALPMLLVSYRVLGGAARRPEPAQAPARTPIALRLALMAGSLACVATSYEPVPCDGAEGCVPPAPQELASLVIGNMTDDVQLVRVRRLRDPVRADCGVVLADPTGALSGDLFANAETWLVEPGRALPLENDGCDAYLVDADGLPLTLLAWSAAEFPMRSLVTSTAGAAPETLIALQRAGSRLELAEHPAVFPAPPAEPPPPAGACTVAVEGGRLDWTTPTWATSAIASVTSSPDGCHAITPERGEPFYLCVPAGAMPFRAGDVISVRAIELKGWASYPEVPPGEVASVRGLHVESEAAAVLAVRGNALARWSMASADPRAPDFSADVSPLAGCDGFHDACGSLVAPLEASLLGEGVSGIVSLRPGERAELAEGAGVLHLVRAEDMPVRDAGCFTAPLDQSRSLESVLIAVAAP
;
A
#
# COMPACT_ATOMS: atom_id res chain seq x y z
N MET A 1 30.57 28.91 -33.10
CA MET A 1 29.17 29.32 -32.81
C MET A 1 29.18 30.74 -32.28
N THR A 2 28.53 31.67 -32.98
CA THR A 2 28.40 33.07 -32.54
C THR A 2 27.56 33.14 -31.27
N ARG A 3 28.04 33.88 -30.26
CA ARG A 3 27.31 34.13 -29.02
C ARG A 3 26.27 35.22 -29.28
N ASP A 4 25.06 34.82 -29.64
CA ASP A 4 23.97 35.76 -30.01
C ASP A 4 23.16 36.25 -28.78
N LEU A 5 23.47 35.77 -27.58
CA LEU A 5 22.72 36.05 -26.36
C LEU A 5 23.65 36.08 -25.13
N ARG A 6 23.46 37.05 -24.23
CA ARG A 6 24.11 37.09 -22.90
C ARG A 6 23.04 37.05 -21.81
N SER A 7 22.75 35.86 -21.28
CA SER A 7 21.65 35.61 -20.34
C SER A 7 21.72 36.45 -19.07
N ILE A 8 22.92 36.71 -18.55
CA ILE A 8 23.12 37.49 -17.34
C ILE A 8 22.56 38.93 -17.44
N ARG A 9 22.46 39.51 -18.65
CA ARG A 9 21.90 40.86 -18.84
C ARG A 9 20.42 40.96 -18.51
N SER A 10 19.70 39.84 -18.55
CA SER A 10 18.29 39.78 -18.13
C SER A 10 18.10 40.21 -16.67
N LEU A 11 19.11 39.99 -15.82
CA LEU A 11 19.04 40.19 -14.37
C LEU A 11 19.10 41.66 -13.93
N VAL A 12 19.37 42.58 -14.86
CA VAL A 12 19.32 44.03 -14.61
C VAL A 12 18.16 44.70 -15.33
N HIS A 13 17.29 43.91 -15.97
CA HIS A 13 16.11 44.45 -16.62
C HIS A 13 15.12 44.96 -15.55
N PRO A 14 14.51 46.15 -15.72
CA PRO A 14 13.59 46.72 -14.72
C PRO A 14 12.45 45.78 -14.34
N LEU A 15 11.89 45.05 -15.32
CA LEU A 15 10.85 44.04 -15.05
C LEU A 15 11.35 42.88 -14.19
N TRP A 16 12.60 42.43 -14.39
CA TRP A 16 13.17 41.35 -13.59
C TRP A 16 13.48 41.84 -12.17
N LEU A 17 14.02 43.05 -12.01
CA LEU A 17 14.27 43.67 -10.71
C LEU A 17 12.96 43.93 -9.95
N GLY A 18 11.92 44.37 -10.64
CA GLY A 18 10.58 44.56 -10.06
C GLY A 18 9.95 43.24 -9.62
N ALA A 19 10.08 42.18 -10.43
CA ALA A 19 9.61 40.85 -10.05
C ALA A 19 10.42 40.24 -8.90
N LEU A 20 11.74 40.45 -8.87
CA LEU A 20 12.58 40.04 -7.74
C LEU A 20 12.18 40.78 -6.46
N ALA A 21 12.00 42.10 -6.53
CA ALA A 21 11.57 42.91 -5.39
C ALA A 21 10.18 42.49 -4.91
N LEU A 22 9.25 42.23 -5.83
CA LEU A 22 7.93 41.70 -5.51
C LEU A 22 8.05 40.32 -4.83
N LEU A 23 8.84 39.40 -5.38
CA LEU A 23 9.04 38.07 -4.80
C LEU A 23 9.61 38.16 -3.39
N VAL A 24 10.68 38.94 -3.18
CA VAL A 24 11.30 39.10 -1.87
C VAL A 24 10.35 39.76 -0.88
N LEU A 25 9.71 40.88 -1.25
CA LEU A 25 8.79 41.60 -0.37
C LEU A 25 7.56 40.76 -0.05
N ASN A 26 7.01 40.06 -1.04
CA ASN A 26 5.87 39.17 -0.85
C ASN A 26 6.21 38.06 0.13
N ASP A 27 7.35 37.40 -0.07
CA ASP A 27 7.70 36.22 0.70
C ASP A 27 8.24 36.53 2.11
N HIS A 28 8.81 37.72 2.32
CA HIS A 28 9.39 38.06 3.62
C HIS A 28 8.55 39.06 4.43
N ALA A 29 7.61 39.78 3.81
CA ALA A 29 6.83 40.82 4.48
C ALA A 29 5.31 40.70 4.29
N LEU A 30 4.81 40.16 3.17
CA LEU A 30 3.36 40.08 2.92
C LEU A 30 2.75 38.73 3.31
N LYS A 31 3.46 37.63 3.07
CA LYS A 31 3.05 36.31 3.57
C LYS A 31 3.04 36.34 5.10
N GLY A 32 1.92 35.91 5.71
CA GLY A 32 1.74 35.88 7.17
C GLY A 32 1.45 37.23 7.87
N SER A 33 1.51 38.38 7.17
CA SER A 33 1.28 39.69 7.83
C SER A 33 -0.18 40.10 7.97
N GLY A 34 -1.12 39.33 7.40
CA GLY A 34 -2.55 39.62 7.44
C GLY A 34 -3.02 40.73 6.50
N LEU A 35 -2.10 41.41 5.78
CA LEU A 35 -2.43 42.50 4.86
C LEU A 35 -3.12 42.01 3.56
N LEU A 36 -2.84 40.78 3.14
CA LEU A 36 -3.41 40.14 1.96
C LEU A 36 -3.79 38.69 2.28
N PRO A 37 -4.88 38.14 1.70
CA PRO A 37 -5.21 36.72 1.85
C PRO A 37 -4.07 35.79 1.39
N GLY A 38 -3.82 34.71 2.14
CA GLY A 38 -2.72 33.77 1.87
C GLY A 38 -2.76 33.14 0.48
N TRP A 39 -3.95 32.86 -0.06
CA TRP A 39 -4.08 32.36 -1.43
C TRP A 39 -3.56 33.35 -2.47
N MET A 40 -3.69 34.66 -2.22
CA MET A 40 -3.28 35.70 -3.17
C MET A 40 -1.76 35.92 -3.13
N THR A 41 -1.14 35.88 -1.95
CA THR A 41 0.33 35.97 -1.81
C THR A 41 1.02 34.73 -2.39
N GLY A 42 0.39 33.56 -2.35
CA GLY A 42 0.81 32.36 -3.07
C GLY A 42 0.89 32.56 -4.59
N LYS A 43 -0.20 33.02 -5.22
CA LYS A 43 -0.22 33.26 -6.68
C LYS A 43 0.75 34.35 -7.12
N LEU A 44 0.91 35.41 -6.32
CA LEU A 44 1.87 36.49 -6.60
C LEU A 44 3.31 35.99 -6.61
N SER A 45 3.65 35.10 -5.66
CA SER A 45 4.94 34.43 -5.61
C SER A 45 5.18 33.59 -6.86
N ASP A 46 4.19 32.81 -7.31
CA ASP A 46 4.33 31.95 -8.49
C ASP A 46 4.49 32.77 -9.78
N LEU A 47 3.73 33.85 -9.95
CA LEU A 47 3.90 34.78 -11.07
C LEU A 47 5.29 35.44 -11.08
N ALA A 48 5.75 35.93 -9.93
CA ALA A 48 7.06 36.57 -9.80
C ALA A 48 8.19 35.54 -10.00
N GLY A 49 8.07 34.36 -9.42
CA GLY A 49 9.02 33.25 -9.51
C GLY A 49 9.18 32.77 -10.96
N LEU A 50 8.10 32.57 -11.70
CA LEU A 50 8.15 32.17 -13.11
C LEU A 50 8.71 33.27 -14.04
N LEU A 51 8.72 34.53 -13.60
CA LEU A 51 9.46 35.60 -14.30
C LEU A 51 10.97 35.51 -13.99
N VAL A 52 11.33 35.33 -12.72
CA VAL A 52 12.71 35.43 -12.21
C VAL A 52 13.55 34.17 -12.48
N ALA A 53 13.03 32.99 -12.13
CA ALA A 53 13.75 31.71 -12.10
C ALA A 53 14.39 31.29 -13.44
N PRO A 54 13.71 31.35 -14.61
CA PRO A 54 14.32 30.87 -15.84
C PRO A 54 15.49 31.76 -16.32
N ALA A 55 15.47 33.06 -15.97
CA ALA A 55 16.57 33.98 -16.24
C ALA A 55 17.79 33.71 -15.34
N VAL A 56 17.56 33.40 -14.06
CA VAL A 56 18.60 32.96 -13.11
C VAL A 56 19.23 31.66 -13.59
N LEU A 57 18.42 30.66 -13.91
CA LEU A 57 18.89 29.37 -14.43
C LEU A 57 19.75 29.55 -15.69
N ALA A 58 19.27 30.34 -16.66
CA ALA A 58 20.03 30.62 -17.87
C ALA A 58 21.34 31.39 -17.60
N ALA A 59 21.39 32.23 -16.57
CA ALA A 59 22.61 32.95 -16.17
C ALA A 59 23.61 32.03 -15.46
N LEU A 60 23.16 31.17 -14.54
CA LEU A 60 23.98 30.15 -13.86
C LEU A 60 24.62 29.19 -14.87
N LEU A 61 23.82 28.70 -15.83
CA LEU A 61 24.27 27.81 -16.90
C LEU A 61 25.02 28.52 -18.03
N ARG A 62 25.22 29.85 -17.92
CA ARG A 62 25.93 30.69 -18.90
C ARG A 62 25.42 30.51 -20.34
N VAL A 63 24.10 30.35 -20.47
CA VAL A 63 23.43 30.11 -21.75
C VAL A 63 23.68 31.26 -22.73
N SER A 64 24.21 30.93 -23.91
CA SER A 64 24.53 31.91 -24.95
C SER A 64 23.77 31.73 -26.26
N SER A 65 22.79 30.82 -26.31
CA SER A 65 21.99 30.52 -27.50
C SER A 65 20.50 30.72 -27.22
N ARG A 66 19.72 31.06 -28.26
CA ARG A 66 18.26 31.21 -28.15
C ARG A 66 17.57 29.90 -27.74
N ARG A 67 18.02 28.78 -28.30
CA ARG A 67 17.49 27.44 -27.97
C ARG A 67 17.79 27.08 -26.51
N GLY A 68 18.99 27.37 -26.02
CA GLY A 68 19.33 27.16 -24.60
C GLY A 68 18.51 28.06 -23.68
N PHE A 69 18.22 29.30 -24.09
CA PHE A 69 17.42 30.21 -23.27
C PHE A 69 15.97 29.75 -23.20
N LEU A 70 15.41 29.28 -24.32
CA LEU A 70 14.11 28.61 -24.35
C LEU A 70 14.13 27.34 -23.49
N GLY A 71 15.19 26.53 -23.58
CA GLY A 71 15.37 25.32 -22.76
C GLY A 71 15.31 25.59 -21.26
N ALA A 72 15.93 26.68 -20.78
CA ALA A 72 15.81 27.10 -19.38
C ALA A 72 14.36 27.42 -18.98
N HIS A 73 13.57 28.06 -19.85
CA HIS A 73 12.16 28.37 -19.58
C HIS A 73 11.29 27.11 -19.58
N VAL A 74 11.51 26.20 -20.53
CA VAL A 74 10.81 24.92 -20.61
C VAL A 74 11.13 24.07 -19.37
N ALA A 75 12.40 23.99 -18.98
CA ALA A 75 12.82 23.25 -17.78
C ALA A 75 12.17 23.82 -16.50
N THR A 76 12.19 25.14 -16.31
CA THR A 76 11.52 25.78 -15.17
C THR A 76 10.02 25.50 -15.17
N GLY A 77 9.34 25.62 -16.32
CA GLY A 77 7.92 25.32 -16.42
C GLY A 77 7.57 23.86 -16.19
N ALA A 78 8.40 22.92 -16.67
CA ALA A 78 8.19 21.50 -16.46
C ALA A 78 8.32 21.11 -14.99
N VAL A 79 9.37 21.59 -14.30
CA VAL A 79 9.54 21.36 -12.86
C VAL A 79 8.39 21.99 -12.08
N PHE A 80 8.03 23.25 -12.37
CA PHE A 80 6.91 23.93 -11.73
C PHE A 80 5.59 23.18 -11.91
N ALA A 81 5.27 22.73 -13.13
CA ALA A 81 4.04 21.99 -13.39
C ALA A 81 4.03 20.64 -12.66
N ALA A 82 5.16 19.92 -12.63
CA ALA A 82 5.27 18.64 -11.95
C ALA A 82 5.01 18.77 -10.44
N ILE A 83 5.66 19.74 -9.77
CA ILE A 83 5.50 19.92 -8.32
C ILE A 83 4.11 20.45 -7.92
N LYS A 84 3.38 21.11 -8.83
CA LYS A 84 2.02 21.63 -8.57
C LYS A 84 0.91 20.61 -8.86
N VAL A 85 1.22 19.50 -9.54
CA VAL A 85 0.23 18.47 -9.92
C VAL A 85 0.47 17.13 -9.23
N ALA A 86 1.73 16.75 -8.99
CA ALA A 86 2.10 15.45 -8.43
C ALA A 86 2.72 15.59 -7.03
N PRO A 87 2.06 15.09 -5.96
CA PRO A 87 2.61 15.09 -4.60
C PRO A 87 3.95 14.36 -4.48
N GLU A 88 4.19 13.32 -5.28
CA GLU A 88 5.47 12.60 -5.31
C GLU A 88 6.60 13.48 -5.84
N ALA A 89 6.31 14.30 -6.85
CA ALA A 89 7.30 15.22 -7.43
C ALA A 89 7.64 16.35 -6.46
N ALA A 90 6.65 16.87 -5.73
CA ALA A 90 6.87 17.84 -4.65
C ALA A 90 7.76 17.25 -3.56
N ARG A 91 7.44 16.06 -3.05
CA ARG A 91 8.24 15.34 -2.02
C ARG A 91 9.66 15.06 -2.48
N ALA A 92 9.85 14.69 -3.76
CA ALA A 92 11.19 14.46 -4.30
C ALA A 92 12.04 15.74 -4.31
N VAL A 93 11.47 16.88 -4.69
CA VAL A 93 12.18 18.17 -4.68
C VAL A 93 12.45 18.66 -3.26
N GLU A 94 11.50 18.50 -2.34
CA GLU A 94 11.69 18.77 -0.91
C GLU A 94 12.82 17.91 -0.33
N GLY A 95 12.86 16.61 -0.65
CA GLY A 95 13.91 15.69 -0.21
C GLY A 95 15.32 16.09 -0.67
N VAL A 96 15.47 16.59 -1.91
CA VAL A 96 16.76 17.12 -2.39
C VAL A 96 17.23 18.32 -1.56
N MET A 97 16.31 19.06 -0.96
CA MET A 97 16.60 20.36 -0.35
C MET A 97 16.58 20.33 1.16
N ALA A 98 16.07 19.24 1.73
CA ALA A 98 16.43 18.80 3.07
C ALA A 98 17.95 18.60 3.25
N LEU A 99 18.72 18.50 2.15
CA LEU A 99 20.19 18.57 2.19
C LEU A 99 20.73 19.96 2.56
N THR A 100 19.88 20.98 2.61
CA THR A 100 20.20 22.35 3.03
C THR A 100 19.52 22.66 4.36
N PRO A 101 20.06 23.57 5.18
CA PRO A 101 19.47 23.93 6.47
C PRO A 101 18.20 24.81 6.34
N LEU A 102 17.67 24.98 5.12
CA LEU A 102 16.52 25.82 4.84
C LEU A 102 15.25 24.97 4.81
N PRO A 103 14.22 25.27 5.63
CA PRO A 103 12.97 24.54 5.61
C PRO A 103 12.23 24.82 4.28
N TRP A 104 12.10 23.79 3.45
CA TRP A 104 11.37 23.87 2.17
C TRP A 104 10.12 23.01 2.22
N ARG A 105 8.94 23.64 2.01
CA ARG A 105 7.67 22.94 1.77
C ARG A 105 7.01 23.49 0.52
N ILE A 106 6.45 22.61 -0.29
CA ILE A 106 5.81 22.89 -1.57
C ILE A 106 4.32 22.55 -1.44
N THR A 107 3.48 23.58 -1.59
CA THR A 107 2.03 23.38 -1.68
C THR A 107 1.65 22.89 -3.08
N VAL A 108 1.01 21.72 -3.14
CA VAL A 108 0.48 21.12 -4.37
C VAL A 108 -0.90 21.72 -4.66
N ASP A 109 -0.97 22.67 -5.59
CA ASP A 109 -2.21 23.31 -6.03
C ASP A 109 -2.23 23.45 -7.57
N PRO A 110 -3.03 22.63 -8.28
CA PRO A 110 -3.12 22.68 -9.74
C PRO A 110 -3.59 24.03 -10.30
N THR A 111 -4.25 24.88 -9.50
CA THR A 111 -4.67 26.21 -9.97
C THR A 111 -3.49 27.16 -10.17
N ASP A 112 -2.31 26.84 -9.61
CA ASP A 112 -1.07 27.59 -9.84
C ASP A 112 -0.55 27.49 -11.28
N LEU A 113 -1.02 26.51 -12.06
CA LEU A 113 -0.70 26.42 -13.49
C LEU A 113 -1.17 27.64 -14.28
N LEU A 114 -2.10 28.43 -13.74
CA LEU A 114 -2.50 29.74 -14.28
C LEU A 114 -1.33 30.75 -14.33
N ALA A 115 -0.24 30.52 -13.60
CA ALA A 115 0.96 31.35 -13.63
C ALA A 115 1.89 31.04 -14.83
N LEU A 116 1.75 29.88 -15.50
CA LEU A 116 2.60 29.46 -16.63
C LEU A 116 2.72 30.48 -17.79
N PRO A 117 1.68 31.26 -18.16
CA PRO A 117 1.81 32.31 -19.17
C PRO A 117 2.93 33.32 -18.85
N MET A 118 3.32 33.46 -17.58
CA MET A 118 4.39 34.36 -17.19
C MET A 118 5.78 33.94 -17.70
N LEU A 119 5.98 32.65 -17.98
CA LEU A 119 7.19 32.16 -18.66
C LEU A 119 7.30 32.73 -20.09
N LEU A 120 6.17 32.89 -20.79
CA LEU A 120 6.16 33.48 -22.12
C LEU A 120 6.54 34.97 -22.05
N VAL A 121 6.03 35.69 -21.05
CA VAL A 121 6.39 37.10 -20.79
C VAL A 121 7.88 37.21 -20.49
N SER A 122 8.40 36.37 -19.59
CA SER A 122 9.82 36.30 -19.26
C SER A 122 10.69 36.05 -20.49
N TYR A 123 10.37 35.02 -21.28
CA TYR A 123 11.12 34.65 -22.48
C TYR A 123 11.16 35.78 -23.52
N ARG A 124 10.03 36.44 -23.77
CA ARG A 124 9.91 37.50 -24.78
C ARG A 124 10.64 38.77 -24.33
N VAL A 125 10.36 39.25 -23.12
CA VAL A 125 10.87 40.52 -22.62
C VAL A 125 12.35 40.41 -22.25
N LEU A 126 12.70 39.45 -21.40
CA LEU A 126 14.08 39.28 -20.93
C LEU A 126 14.98 38.71 -22.02
N GLY A 127 14.46 37.80 -22.86
CA GLY A 127 15.19 37.34 -24.04
C GLY A 127 15.48 38.49 -25.01
N GLY A 128 14.59 39.48 -25.13
CA GLY A 128 14.85 40.71 -25.90
C GLY A 128 16.02 41.51 -25.33
N ALA A 129 16.08 41.69 -24.01
CA ALA A 129 17.18 42.38 -23.32
C ALA A 129 18.52 41.63 -23.44
N ALA A 130 18.52 40.30 -23.31
CA ALA A 130 19.71 39.45 -23.43
C ALA A 130 20.33 39.45 -24.83
N ARG A 131 19.57 39.86 -25.86
CA ARG A 131 19.97 39.94 -27.27
C ARG A 131 20.49 41.32 -27.70
N ARG A 132 20.34 42.36 -26.87
CA ARG A 132 20.76 43.72 -27.26
C ARG A 132 22.30 43.82 -27.32
N PRO A 133 22.87 44.41 -28.40
CA PRO A 133 24.30 44.66 -28.50
C PRO A 133 24.78 45.62 -27.40
N GLU A 134 26.04 45.45 -27.00
CA GLU A 134 26.66 46.28 -25.95
C GLU A 134 26.91 47.69 -26.49
N PRO A 135 26.43 48.77 -25.83
CA PRO A 135 26.90 50.10 -26.17
C PRO A 135 28.39 50.22 -25.83
N ALA A 136 29.17 50.82 -26.72
CA ALA A 136 30.64 50.85 -26.66
C ALA A 136 31.24 51.59 -25.44
N GLN A 137 30.42 52.14 -24.54
CA GLN A 137 30.84 52.98 -23.40
C GLN A 137 30.07 52.66 -22.10
N ALA A 138 29.80 51.38 -21.81
CA ALA A 138 29.22 51.01 -20.51
C ALA A 138 30.28 51.10 -19.39
N PRO A 139 29.99 51.79 -18.26
CA PRO A 139 30.96 51.97 -17.16
C PRO A 139 31.28 50.66 -16.44
N ALA A 140 32.50 50.53 -15.90
CA ALA A 140 33.05 49.35 -15.21
C ALA A 140 32.29 48.87 -13.94
N ARG A 141 31.14 49.46 -13.60
CA ARG A 141 30.27 49.09 -12.47
C ARG A 141 29.33 47.90 -12.77
N THR A 142 29.19 47.52 -14.04
CA THR A 142 28.29 46.46 -14.52
C THR A 142 28.56 45.03 -14.00
N PRO A 143 29.81 44.56 -13.75
CA PRO A 143 30.03 43.16 -13.38
C PRO A 143 29.63 42.84 -11.93
N ILE A 144 29.73 43.80 -11.01
CA ILE A 144 29.35 43.61 -9.61
C ILE A 144 27.83 43.57 -9.48
N ALA A 145 27.12 44.52 -10.11
CA ALA A 145 25.65 44.55 -10.08
C ALA A 145 25.02 43.27 -10.64
N LEU A 146 25.58 42.71 -11.73
CA LEU A 146 25.12 41.45 -12.30
C LEU A 146 25.35 40.24 -11.37
N ARG A 147 26.49 40.22 -10.65
CA ARG A 147 26.78 39.17 -9.67
C ARG A 147 25.86 39.27 -8.46
N LEU A 148 25.62 40.49 -7.97
CA LEU A 148 24.69 40.74 -6.87
C LEU A 148 23.26 40.36 -7.27
N ALA A 149 22.83 40.73 -8.49
CA ALA A 149 21.52 40.33 -9.01
C ALA A 149 21.42 38.80 -9.15
N LEU A 150 22.46 38.13 -9.63
CA LEU A 150 22.48 36.67 -9.71
C LEU A 150 22.41 36.02 -8.32
N MET A 151 23.17 36.52 -7.36
CA MET A 151 23.14 36.03 -5.97
C MET A 151 21.76 36.27 -5.34
N ALA A 152 21.24 37.49 -5.43
CA ALA A 152 19.93 37.85 -4.88
C ALA A 152 18.80 37.07 -5.55
N GLY A 153 18.84 36.89 -6.87
CA GLY A 153 17.86 36.08 -7.60
C GLY A 153 17.94 34.59 -7.27
N SER A 154 19.16 34.05 -7.12
CA SER A 154 19.33 32.65 -6.72
C SER A 154 18.84 32.43 -5.29
N LEU A 155 19.17 33.35 -4.37
CA LEU A 155 18.71 33.30 -2.99
C LEU A 155 17.19 33.44 -2.92
N ALA A 156 16.59 34.38 -3.66
CA ALA A 156 15.14 34.58 -3.67
C ALA A 156 14.36 33.41 -4.29
N CYS A 157 14.95 32.68 -5.25
CA CYS A 157 14.34 31.45 -5.79
C CYS A 157 14.43 30.24 -4.83
N VAL A 158 15.27 30.34 -3.79
CA VAL A 158 15.46 29.31 -2.76
C VAL A 158 14.83 29.72 -1.43
N ALA A 159 14.68 31.03 -1.18
CA ALA A 159 14.18 31.59 0.06
C ALA A 159 12.68 31.33 0.16
N THR A 160 12.32 30.46 1.09
CA THR A 160 10.95 30.24 1.51
C THR A 160 10.56 31.24 2.58
N SER A 161 9.33 31.73 2.46
CA SER A 161 8.63 32.36 3.56
C SER A 161 8.44 31.32 4.67
N TYR A 162 9.02 31.57 5.85
CA TYR A 162 8.39 31.08 7.08
C TYR A 162 6.98 31.67 7.06
N GLU A 163 5.96 30.85 7.12
CA GLU A 163 4.59 31.33 7.31
C GLU A 163 4.39 31.37 8.84
N PRO A 164 4.68 32.48 9.54
CA PRO A 164 4.19 32.62 10.89
C PRO A 164 2.66 32.70 10.77
N VAL A 165 1.97 31.73 11.34
CA VAL A 165 0.51 31.78 11.50
C VAL A 165 0.17 33.12 12.16
N PRO A 166 -0.74 33.95 11.59
CA PRO A 166 -1.04 35.25 12.17
C PRO A 166 -1.67 35.07 13.55
N CYS A 167 -0.99 35.59 14.57
CA CYS A 167 -1.56 35.71 15.91
C CYS A 167 -2.22 37.08 16.04
N ASP A 168 -3.55 37.11 16.15
CA ASP A 168 -4.31 38.32 16.47
C ASP A 168 -4.04 38.74 17.93
N GLY A 169 -2.96 39.51 18.14
CA GLY A 169 -2.82 40.52 19.20
C GLY A 169 -3.01 40.14 20.68
N ALA A 170 -3.28 38.88 21.04
CA ALA A 170 -3.43 38.45 22.42
C ALA A 170 -2.08 37.97 22.98
N GLU A 171 -1.75 38.45 24.19
CA GLU A 171 -0.50 38.20 24.90
C GLU A 171 -0.08 36.72 24.90
N GLY A 172 1.15 36.45 24.46
CA GLY A 172 1.81 35.15 24.61
C GLY A 172 1.68 34.20 23.42
N CYS A 173 2.22 34.54 22.25
CA CYS A 173 2.27 33.59 21.13
C CYS A 173 3.48 32.66 21.19
N VAL A 174 3.23 31.44 21.67
CA VAL A 174 3.98 30.24 21.30
C VAL A 174 3.48 29.83 19.91
N PRO A 175 4.35 29.61 18.89
CA PRO A 175 3.90 29.12 17.59
C PRO A 175 3.08 27.83 17.79
N PRO A 176 2.01 27.60 16.99
CA PRO A 176 1.26 26.35 17.08
C PRO A 176 2.26 25.22 16.86
N ALA A 177 2.28 24.28 17.80
CA ALA A 177 3.22 23.18 17.74
C ALA A 177 3.07 22.45 16.40
N PRO A 178 4.19 22.03 15.78
CA PRO A 178 4.18 21.42 14.44
C PRO A 178 3.23 20.22 14.41
N GLN A 179 2.49 20.07 13.33
CA GLN A 179 1.48 19.02 13.17
C GLN A 179 1.75 18.16 11.95
N GLU A 180 1.42 16.88 12.06
CA GLU A 180 1.49 15.89 10.97
C GLU A 180 0.19 15.09 10.90
N LEU A 181 -0.12 14.54 9.72
CA LEU A 181 -1.30 13.68 9.54
C LEU A 181 -0.99 12.31 10.16
N ALA A 182 -1.69 11.94 11.23
CA ALA A 182 -1.44 10.71 11.99
C ALA A 182 -2.70 10.26 12.75
N SER A 183 -2.73 9.00 13.18
CA SER A 183 -3.75 8.48 14.10
C SER A 183 -3.29 8.56 15.55
N LEU A 184 -2.03 8.26 15.80
CA LEU A 184 -1.39 8.26 17.12
C LEU A 184 0.01 8.87 17.02
N VAL A 185 0.56 9.31 18.14
CA VAL A 185 1.94 9.79 18.24
C VAL A 185 2.66 9.16 19.43
N ILE A 186 3.92 8.75 19.26
CA ILE A 186 4.79 8.33 20.36
C ILE A 186 5.60 9.53 20.84
N GLY A 187 5.29 10.06 22.01
CA GLY A 187 5.94 11.25 22.57
C GLY A 187 7.13 10.92 23.46
N ASN A 188 8.32 11.45 23.16
CA ASN A 188 9.46 11.31 24.05
C ASN A 188 9.33 12.25 25.26
N MET A 189 8.95 11.67 26.41
CA MET A 189 8.84 12.37 27.70
C MET A 189 10.11 12.26 28.54
N THR A 190 11.19 11.71 27.99
CA THR A 190 12.50 11.63 28.66
C THR A 190 13.34 12.88 28.38
N ASP A 191 14.40 13.07 29.17
CA ASP A 191 15.34 14.19 28.99
C ASP A 191 16.40 13.94 27.91
N ASP A 192 16.48 12.70 27.39
CA ASP A 192 17.47 12.27 26.40
C ASP A 192 16.83 12.04 25.03
N VAL A 193 17.63 12.17 23.96
CA VAL A 193 17.20 11.77 22.60
C VAL A 193 17.05 10.25 22.56
N GLN A 194 15.90 9.77 22.08
CA GLN A 194 15.60 8.35 21.97
C GLN A 194 15.69 7.87 20.53
N LEU A 195 16.40 6.76 20.32
CA LEU A 195 16.45 6.05 19.04
C LEU A 195 15.36 4.97 19.05
N VAL A 196 14.24 5.28 18.41
CA VAL A 196 13.05 4.43 18.34
C VAL A 196 13.06 3.67 17.01
N ARG A 197 12.85 2.36 17.08
CA ARG A 197 12.74 1.47 15.94
C ARG A 197 11.29 1.06 15.77
N VAL A 198 10.74 1.28 14.58
CA VAL A 198 9.34 1.03 14.27
C VAL A 198 9.28 0.07 13.08
N ARG A 199 8.51 -1.02 13.21
CA ARG A 199 8.23 -1.96 12.13
C ARG A 199 6.73 -1.94 11.89
N ARG A 200 6.30 -1.54 10.69
CA ARG A 200 4.90 -1.61 10.26
C ARG A 200 4.57 -2.99 9.68
N LEU A 201 3.29 -3.34 9.56
CA LEU A 201 2.89 -4.48 8.75
C LEU A 201 3.39 -4.35 7.30
N ARG A 202 3.80 -5.46 6.69
CA ARG A 202 4.22 -5.48 5.27
C ARG A 202 3.01 -5.17 4.38
N ASP A 203 3.22 -4.42 3.29
CA ASP A 203 2.18 -4.06 2.31
C ASP A 203 1.27 -5.21 1.81
N PRO A 204 1.75 -6.46 1.59
CA PRO A 204 0.87 -7.57 1.19
C PRO A 204 -0.01 -8.12 2.33
N VAL A 205 0.20 -7.71 3.58
CA VAL A 205 -0.58 -8.20 4.71
C VAL A 205 -2.02 -7.66 4.63
N ARG A 206 -2.99 -8.53 4.88
CA ARG A 206 -4.41 -8.21 5.01
C ARG A 206 -4.87 -8.69 6.37
N ALA A 207 -5.45 -7.78 7.16
CA ALA A 207 -5.84 -8.05 8.53
C ALA A 207 -7.31 -7.65 8.77
N ASP A 208 -8.08 -8.57 9.35
CA ASP A 208 -9.39 -8.29 9.91
C ASP A 208 -9.21 -7.60 11.28
N CYS A 209 -9.66 -6.35 11.35
CA CYS A 209 -9.51 -5.53 12.54
C CYS A 209 -10.28 -6.05 13.76
N GLY A 210 -11.43 -6.70 13.56
CA GLY A 210 -12.17 -7.32 14.65
C GLY A 210 -11.38 -8.45 15.28
N VAL A 211 -10.70 -9.26 14.46
CA VAL A 211 -9.86 -10.36 14.93
C VAL A 211 -8.58 -9.84 15.59
N VAL A 212 -7.88 -8.91 14.95
CA VAL A 212 -6.64 -8.33 15.51
C VAL A 212 -6.91 -7.64 16.84
N LEU A 213 -7.98 -6.86 16.98
CA LEU A 213 -8.23 -6.14 18.23
C LEU A 213 -8.86 -7.01 19.33
N ALA A 214 -9.42 -8.18 19.00
CA ALA A 214 -9.90 -9.15 19.98
C ALA A 214 -8.73 -9.89 20.69
N ASP A 215 -7.67 -10.21 19.95
CA ASP A 215 -6.44 -10.78 20.50
C ASP A 215 -5.19 -10.26 19.73
N PRO A 216 -4.69 -9.05 20.03
CA PRO A 216 -3.60 -8.43 19.27
C PRO A 216 -2.30 -9.23 19.31
N THR A 217 -1.98 -9.81 20.46
CA THR A 217 -0.74 -10.56 20.67
C THR A 217 -0.79 -11.93 20.00
N GLY A 218 -1.96 -12.61 20.03
CA GLY A 218 -2.13 -13.92 19.40
C GLY A 218 -2.47 -13.87 17.91
N ALA A 219 -3.11 -12.81 17.42
CA ALA A 219 -3.51 -12.74 16.01
C ALA A 219 -2.35 -12.42 15.05
N LEU A 220 -1.29 -11.76 15.55
CA LEU A 220 -0.16 -11.30 14.74
C LEU A 220 1.09 -12.14 15.02
N SER A 221 1.86 -12.42 13.97
CA SER A 221 3.23 -12.96 14.07
C SER A 221 4.25 -11.86 13.79
N GLY A 222 5.45 -11.98 14.38
CA GLY A 222 6.58 -11.11 14.06
C GLY A 222 6.97 -11.13 12.56
N ASP A 223 6.71 -12.24 11.87
CA ASP A 223 7.01 -12.41 10.44
C ASP A 223 6.14 -11.52 9.53
N LEU A 224 5.03 -10.99 10.03
CA LEU A 224 4.15 -10.10 9.27
C LEU A 224 4.68 -8.66 9.17
N PHE A 225 5.69 -8.32 9.96
CA PHE A 225 6.22 -6.97 10.05
C PHE A 225 7.40 -6.74 9.09
N ALA A 226 7.48 -5.53 8.57
CA ALA A 226 8.56 -5.08 7.71
C ALA A 226 9.87 -4.89 8.49
N ASN A 227 10.94 -4.56 7.76
CA ASN A 227 12.19 -4.16 8.38
C ASN A 227 12.01 -2.90 9.25
N ALA A 228 12.82 -2.78 10.30
CA ALA A 228 12.73 -1.65 11.21
C ALA A 228 13.18 -0.34 10.56
N GLU A 229 12.33 0.66 10.64
CA GLU A 229 12.66 2.06 10.39
C GLU A 229 13.14 2.69 11.69
N THR A 230 14.24 3.45 11.63
CA THR A 230 14.86 4.04 12.82
C THR A 230 14.64 5.54 12.86
N TRP A 231 14.14 6.02 13.98
CA TRP A 231 13.75 7.41 14.22
C TRP A 231 14.50 7.96 15.44
N LEU A 232 15.07 9.16 15.29
CA LEU A 232 15.59 9.92 16.41
C LEU A 232 14.50 10.87 16.90
N VAL A 233 14.03 10.66 18.14
CA VAL A 233 12.98 11.46 18.75
C VAL A 233 13.59 12.30 19.87
N GLU A 234 13.68 13.62 19.65
CA GLU A 234 14.19 14.55 20.65
C GLU A 234 13.24 14.67 21.86
N PRO A 235 13.75 15.05 23.04
CA PRO A 235 12.92 15.38 24.20
C PRO A 235 11.80 16.37 23.85
N GLY A 236 10.57 16.04 24.23
CA GLY A 236 9.40 16.88 23.96
C GLY A 236 8.86 16.84 22.53
N ARG A 237 9.43 15.99 21.65
CA ARG A 237 8.92 15.70 20.30
C ARG A 237 8.17 14.38 20.28
N ALA A 238 7.30 14.22 19.29
CA ALA A 238 6.55 12.98 19.11
C ALA A 238 6.67 12.45 17.67
N LEU A 239 6.78 11.13 17.55
CA LEU A 239 6.83 10.38 16.30
C LEU A 239 5.38 10.09 15.83
N PRO A 240 4.93 10.60 14.68
CA PRO A 240 3.62 10.28 14.14
C PRO A 240 3.53 8.84 13.62
N LEU A 241 2.41 8.18 13.90
CA LEU A 241 2.06 6.88 13.36
C LEU A 241 0.76 6.98 12.56
N GLU A 242 0.83 6.51 11.32
CA GLU A 242 -0.28 6.53 10.37
C GLU A 242 -1.16 5.28 10.52
N ASN A 243 -2.37 5.33 9.98
CA ASN A 243 -3.26 4.18 9.89
C ASN A 243 -4.03 4.18 8.56
N ASP A 244 -3.80 3.17 7.74
CA ASP A 244 -4.51 2.89 6.49
C ASP A 244 -5.55 1.77 6.71
N GLY A 245 -6.41 1.98 7.71
CA GLY A 245 -7.53 1.10 8.06
C GLY A 245 -7.29 0.29 9.33
N CYS A 246 -6.46 -0.76 9.23
CA CYS A 246 -6.14 -1.67 10.32
C CYS A 246 -4.64 -1.93 10.41
N ASP A 247 -3.91 -0.96 10.96
CA ASP A 247 -2.46 -1.06 11.09
C ASP A 247 -2.02 -1.56 12.48
N ALA A 248 -0.87 -2.20 12.46
CA ALA A 248 -0.13 -2.60 13.64
C ALA A 248 1.36 -2.28 13.47
N TYR A 249 2.02 -1.98 14.58
CA TYR A 249 3.43 -1.63 14.64
C TYR A 249 4.14 -2.38 15.76
N LEU A 250 5.33 -2.92 15.48
CA LEU A 250 6.26 -3.35 16.53
C LEU A 250 7.26 -2.25 16.79
N VAL A 251 7.31 -1.80 18.04
CA VAL A 251 8.16 -0.70 18.49
C VAL A 251 9.14 -1.20 19.55
N ASP A 252 10.41 -0.85 19.38
CA ASP A 252 11.46 -1.04 20.37
C ASP A 252 12.44 0.14 20.40
N ALA A 253 13.19 0.25 21.48
CA ALA A 253 14.24 1.24 21.68
C ALA A 253 15.26 0.68 22.69
N ASP A 254 16.39 1.34 22.87
CA ASP A 254 17.37 0.89 23.86
C ASP A 254 16.79 0.99 25.28
N GLY A 255 16.55 -0.17 25.90
CA GLY A 255 15.90 -0.27 27.21
C GLY A 255 14.37 -0.30 27.17
N LEU A 256 13.74 -0.24 26.00
CA LEU A 256 12.30 -0.48 25.78
C LEU A 256 12.13 -1.90 25.20
N PRO A 257 11.41 -2.81 25.86
CA PRO A 257 11.10 -4.12 25.28
C PRO A 257 10.27 -3.97 24.00
N LEU A 258 10.38 -4.96 23.11
CA LEU A 258 9.53 -5.01 21.92
C LEU A 258 8.06 -4.97 22.35
N THR A 259 7.34 -3.96 21.84
CA THR A 259 5.97 -3.66 22.22
C THR A 259 5.12 -3.58 20.95
N LEU A 260 3.91 -4.12 20.99
CA LEU A 260 2.96 -4.05 19.89
C LEU A 260 2.07 -2.82 20.07
N LEU A 261 1.90 -2.07 18.99
CA LEU A 261 0.85 -1.07 18.86
C LEU A 261 -0.16 -1.55 17.82
N ALA A 262 -1.45 -1.57 18.12
CA ALA A 262 -2.49 -1.97 17.17
C ALA A 262 -3.77 -1.16 17.40
N TRP A 263 -4.42 -0.71 16.32
CA TRP A 263 -5.68 0.02 16.43
C TRP A 263 -6.46 0.02 15.12
N SER A 264 -7.74 0.36 15.20
CA SER A 264 -8.58 0.59 14.00
C SER A 264 -8.70 2.07 13.67
N ALA A 265 -8.95 2.38 12.40
CA ALA A 265 -9.25 3.75 11.97
C ALA A 265 -10.58 4.26 12.55
N ALA A 266 -11.46 3.36 13.02
CA ALA A 266 -12.69 3.72 13.72
C ALA A 266 -12.43 4.20 15.15
N GLU A 267 -11.45 3.60 15.84
CA GLU A 267 -11.04 4.01 17.19
C GLU A 267 -10.18 5.27 17.17
N PHE A 268 -9.16 5.28 16.30
CA PHE A 268 -8.25 6.42 16.13
C PHE A 268 -8.13 6.81 14.65
N PRO A 269 -8.99 7.72 14.16
CA PRO A 269 -8.97 8.15 12.76
C PRO A 269 -7.77 9.06 12.47
N MET A 270 -7.28 9.02 11.23
CA MET A 270 -6.22 9.92 10.75
C MET A 270 -6.67 11.38 10.83
N ARG A 271 -5.87 12.21 11.52
CA ARG A 271 -6.11 13.65 11.67
C ARG A 271 -4.80 14.40 11.84
N SER A 272 -4.83 15.73 11.73
CA SER A 272 -3.65 16.56 12.00
C SER A 272 -3.36 16.55 13.51
N LEU A 273 -2.28 15.89 13.91
CA LEU A 273 -1.86 15.76 15.31
C LEU A 273 -0.62 16.59 15.59
N VAL A 274 -0.59 17.22 16.77
CA VAL A 274 0.56 17.95 17.27
C VAL A 274 1.70 16.97 17.59
N THR A 275 2.88 17.25 17.06
CA THR A 275 4.11 16.45 17.23
C THR A 275 5.02 17.00 18.34
N SER A 276 4.48 17.80 19.25
CA SER A 276 5.11 18.14 20.53
C SER A 276 4.34 17.51 21.68
N THR A 277 5.05 17.08 22.72
CA THR A 277 4.42 16.40 23.86
C THR A 277 3.56 17.35 24.71
N ALA A 278 3.95 18.62 24.81
CA ALA A 278 3.25 19.62 25.63
C ALA A 278 1.89 20.07 25.05
N GLY A 279 1.62 19.79 23.77
CA GLY A 279 0.38 20.18 23.09
C GLY A 279 -0.38 19.00 22.46
N ALA A 280 0.12 17.78 22.60
CA ALA A 280 -0.54 16.59 22.08
C ALA A 280 -1.75 16.21 22.95
N ALA A 281 -2.83 15.80 22.29
CA ALA A 281 -4.04 15.38 22.99
C ALA A 281 -3.80 14.04 23.70
N PRO A 282 -4.12 13.91 25.01
CA PRO A 282 -3.78 12.74 25.82
C PRO A 282 -4.24 11.41 25.23
N GLU A 283 -5.38 11.41 24.54
CA GLU A 283 -5.97 10.22 23.94
C GLU A 283 -5.26 9.72 22.68
N THR A 284 -4.37 10.53 22.09
CA THR A 284 -3.56 10.15 20.91
C THR A 284 -2.08 10.09 21.18
N LEU A 285 -1.67 10.43 22.40
CA LEU A 285 -0.28 10.50 22.83
C LEU A 285 0.09 9.25 23.62
N ILE A 286 0.99 8.44 23.07
CA ILE A 286 1.63 7.34 23.79
C ILE A 286 2.94 7.88 24.34
N ALA A 287 3.00 8.12 25.65
CA ALA A 287 4.20 8.64 26.29
C ALA A 287 5.29 7.56 26.39
N LEU A 288 6.44 7.81 25.75
CA LEU A 288 7.68 7.09 25.99
C LEU A 288 8.37 7.70 27.20
N GLN A 289 8.44 6.96 28.29
CA GLN A 289 8.89 7.43 29.59
C GLN A 289 9.86 6.45 30.24
N ARG A 290 10.54 6.91 31.30
CA ARG A 290 11.48 6.08 32.05
C ARG A 290 10.80 5.47 33.27
N ALA A 291 10.81 4.14 33.35
CA ALA A 291 10.43 3.37 34.54
C ALA A 291 11.69 2.78 35.19
N GLY A 292 12.22 3.51 36.18
CA GLY A 292 13.48 3.16 36.84
C GLY A 292 14.66 3.17 35.86
N SER A 293 15.27 2.02 35.60
CA SER A 293 16.39 1.91 34.66
C SER A 293 15.97 1.59 33.22
N ARG A 294 14.68 1.32 32.96
CA ARG A 294 14.15 0.93 31.65
C ARG A 294 13.27 2.01 31.05
N LEU A 295 13.03 1.91 29.75
CA LEU A 295 12.00 2.67 29.05
C LEU A 295 10.72 1.84 28.99
N GLU A 296 9.59 2.53 29.01
CA GLU A 296 8.27 1.95 28.79
C GLU A 296 7.41 2.91 27.96
N LEU A 297 6.41 2.36 27.29
CA LEU A 297 5.30 3.13 26.77
C LEU A 297 4.21 3.17 27.85
N ALA A 298 3.67 4.36 28.12
CA ALA A 298 2.57 4.52 29.06
C ALA A 298 1.35 3.68 28.64
N GLU A 299 0.53 3.30 29.63
CA GLU A 299 -0.71 2.58 29.39
C GLU A 299 -1.60 3.34 28.40
N HIS A 300 -2.01 2.65 27.34
CA HIS A 300 -2.82 3.21 26.27
C HIS A 300 -3.64 2.08 25.62
N PRO A 301 -4.88 2.32 25.16
CA PRO A 301 -5.72 1.29 24.54
C PRO A 301 -5.08 0.58 23.34
N ALA A 302 -4.21 1.30 22.62
CA ALA A 302 -3.48 0.78 21.47
C ALA A 302 -2.16 0.05 21.83
N VAL A 303 -1.75 -0.04 23.10
CA VAL A 303 -0.47 -0.64 23.53
C VAL A 303 -0.69 -2.07 24.06
N PHE A 304 -0.03 -3.03 23.45
CA PHE A 304 -0.15 -4.46 23.76
C PHE A 304 1.21 -5.15 23.91
N PRO A 305 1.28 -6.30 24.61
CA PRO A 305 2.45 -7.16 24.57
C PRO A 305 2.79 -7.57 23.13
N ALA A 306 4.07 -7.54 22.76
CA ALA A 306 4.51 -8.03 21.46
C ALA A 306 4.18 -9.52 21.28
N PRO A 307 3.90 -9.97 20.03
CA PRO A 307 3.80 -11.38 19.70
C PRO A 307 5.02 -12.17 20.19
N PRO A 308 4.85 -13.45 20.56
CA PRO A 308 5.98 -14.29 20.93
C PRO A 308 6.94 -14.43 19.74
N ALA A 309 8.23 -14.50 20.02
CA ALA A 309 9.27 -14.62 18.98
C ALA A 309 9.15 -15.93 18.19
N GLU A 310 8.71 -16.99 18.84
CA GLU A 310 8.34 -18.26 18.21
C GLU A 310 6.86 -18.51 18.49
N PRO A 311 6.01 -18.66 17.46
CA PRO A 311 4.61 -18.98 17.66
C PRO A 311 4.48 -20.36 18.31
N PRO A 312 3.49 -20.57 19.19
CA PRO A 312 3.25 -21.88 19.77
C PRO A 312 2.93 -22.88 18.66
N PRO A 313 3.39 -24.14 18.78
CA PRO A 313 3.01 -25.17 17.81
C PRO A 313 1.49 -25.36 17.83
N PRO A 314 0.88 -25.72 16.69
CA PRO A 314 -0.54 -25.98 16.63
C PRO A 314 -0.95 -27.03 17.67
N ALA A 315 -1.96 -26.70 18.48
CA ALA A 315 -2.54 -27.64 19.43
C ALA A 315 -3.12 -28.86 18.68
N GLY A 316 -3.25 -30.02 19.33
CA GLY A 316 -3.57 -31.29 18.65
C GLY A 316 -4.77 -31.26 17.70
N ALA A 317 -5.84 -30.51 17.99
CA ALA A 317 -6.98 -30.36 17.07
C ALA A 317 -6.67 -29.47 15.85
N CYS A 318 -5.67 -28.59 15.95
CA CYS A 318 -5.18 -27.72 14.88
C CYS A 318 -4.18 -28.39 13.94
N THR A 319 -3.64 -29.57 14.27
CA THR A 319 -2.77 -30.29 13.33
C THR A 319 -3.63 -30.86 12.21
N VAL A 320 -3.62 -30.18 11.07
CA VAL A 320 -4.29 -30.64 9.86
C VAL A 320 -3.48 -31.83 9.33
N ALA A 321 -3.94 -33.05 9.58
CA ALA A 321 -3.40 -34.24 8.95
C ALA A 321 -3.89 -34.24 7.49
N VAL A 322 -3.02 -33.92 6.53
CA VAL A 322 -3.37 -34.03 5.11
C VAL A 322 -2.36 -34.93 4.41
N GLU A 323 -2.76 -36.16 4.12
CA GLU A 323 -2.18 -36.92 3.02
C GLU A 323 -2.72 -36.34 1.70
N GLY A 324 -1.83 -35.93 0.78
CA GLY A 324 -2.19 -35.34 -0.52
C GLY A 324 -2.38 -33.82 -0.44
N GLY A 325 -1.32 -33.08 -0.79
CA GLY A 325 -1.21 -31.62 -0.59
C GLY A 325 -2.28 -30.77 -1.29
N ARG A 326 -2.16 -29.45 -1.12
CA ARG A 326 -3.05 -28.43 -1.69
C ARG A 326 -3.53 -28.77 -3.11
N LEU A 327 -4.79 -28.45 -3.41
CA LEU A 327 -5.32 -28.54 -4.75
C LEU A 327 -4.58 -27.59 -5.69
N ASP A 328 -4.04 -28.16 -6.76
CA ASP A 328 -3.42 -27.40 -7.84
C ASP A 328 -3.59 -28.10 -9.18
N TRP A 329 -3.49 -27.32 -10.25
CA TRP A 329 -3.64 -27.85 -11.60
C TRP A 329 -3.02 -26.93 -12.65
N THR A 330 -2.67 -27.51 -13.79
CA THR A 330 -2.33 -26.76 -15.00
C THR A 330 -3.50 -26.80 -15.98
N THR A 331 -3.83 -25.67 -16.60
CA THR A 331 -4.88 -25.61 -17.62
C THR A 331 -4.34 -26.09 -18.98
N PRO A 332 -4.85 -27.18 -19.56
CA PRO A 332 -4.44 -27.61 -20.89
C PRO A 332 -4.93 -26.63 -21.97
N THR A 333 -4.21 -26.58 -23.09
CA THR A 333 -4.58 -25.79 -24.27
C THR A 333 -5.59 -26.50 -25.17
N TRP A 334 -5.81 -27.78 -24.93
CA TRP A 334 -6.77 -28.62 -25.63
C TRP A 334 -8.02 -28.86 -24.77
N ALA A 335 -9.16 -29.06 -25.43
CA ALA A 335 -10.45 -29.26 -24.75
C ALA A 335 -10.84 -30.73 -24.62
N THR A 336 -10.48 -31.60 -25.57
CA THR A 336 -10.84 -33.03 -25.53
C THR A 336 -9.73 -33.90 -26.12
N SER A 337 -9.34 -34.97 -25.43
CA SER A 337 -8.31 -35.92 -25.88
C SER A 337 -8.42 -37.27 -25.18
N ALA A 338 -7.93 -38.34 -25.83
CA ALA A 338 -7.76 -39.64 -25.20
C ALA A 338 -6.52 -39.62 -24.30
N ILE A 339 -6.57 -40.28 -23.15
CA ILE A 339 -5.44 -40.36 -22.22
C ILE A 339 -4.47 -41.46 -22.69
N ALA A 340 -3.23 -41.09 -23.00
CA ALA A 340 -2.17 -42.04 -23.30
C ALA A 340 -1.60 -42.69 -22.02
N SER A 341 -1.40 -41.89 -20.97
CA SER A 341 -0.94 -42.38 -19.66
C SER A 341 -1.30 -41.44 -18.52
N VAL A 342 -1.40 -42.01 -17.32
CA VAL A 342 -1.51 -41.26 -16.05
C VAL A 342 -0.37 -41.70 -15.15
N THR A 343 0.40 -40.73 -14.64
CA THR A 343 1.47 -40.99 -13.67
C THR A 343 1.18 -40.25 -12.37
N SER A 344 1.03 -40.98 -11.28
CA SER A 344 0.74 -40.41 -9.95
C SER A 344 2.02 -40.30 -9.13
N SER A 345 2.17 -39.17 -8.43
CA SER A 345 3.26 -38.92 -7.49
C SER A 345 2.77 -39.06 -6.04
N PRO A 346 3.66 -39.40 -5.07
CA PRO A 346 3.29 -39.51 -3.65
C PRO A 346 2.78 -38.20 -3.02
N ASP A 347 2.98 -37.05 -3.67
CA ASP A 347 2.47 -35.75 -3.25
C ASP A 347 0.97 -35.54 -3.55
N GLY A 348 0.33 -36.48 -4.27
CA GLY A 348 -1.07 -36.37 -4.71
C GLY A 348 -1.23 -35.69 -6.07
N CYS A 349 -0.14 -35.40 -6.79
CA CYS A 349 -0.20 -34.85 -8.13
C CYS A 349 -0.21 -35.94 -9.21
N HIS A 350 -1.11 -35.79 -10.17
CA HIS A 350 -1.31 -36.71 -11.29
C HIS A 350 -0.95 -36.04 -12.60
N ALA A 351 0.08 -36.55 -13.28
CA ALA A 351 0.44 -36.13 -14.63
C ALA A 351 -0.39 -36.93 -15.64
N ILE A 352 -1.28 -36.23 -16.36
CA ILE A 352 -2.16 -36.82 -17.37
C ILE A 352 -1.60 -36.47 -18.74
N THR A 353 -1.12 -37.48 -19.46
CA THR A 353 -0.54 -37.32 -20.80
C THR A 353 -1.60 -37.68 -21.85
N PRO A 354 -2.07 -36.73 -22.66
CA PRO A 354 -3.01 -37.02 -23.73
C PRO A 354 -2.31 -37.65 -24.94
N GLU A 355 -3.04 -38.35 -25.80
CA GLU A 355 -2.54 -38.81 -27.10
C GLU A 355 -2.22 -37.63 -28.04
N ARG A 356 -2.96 -36.52 -27.87
CA ARG A 356 -2.76 -35.27 -28.59
C ARG A 356 -2.80 -34.09 -27.62
N GLY A 357 -1.73 -33.31 -27.62
CA GLY A 357 -1.56 -32.15 -26.74
C GLY A 357 -0.41 -32.33 -25.74
N GLU A 358 -0.19 -31.31 -24.94
CA GLU A 358 0.75 -31.32 -23.84
C GLU A 358 0.15 -32.03 -22.61
N PRO A 359 1.00 -32.69 -21.79
CA PRO A 359 0.58 -33.22 -20.51
C PRO A 359 0.13 -32.07 -19.60
N PHE A 360 -0.86 -32.35 -18.77
CA PHE A 360 -1.31 -31.44 -17.72
C PHE A 360 -1.30 -32.16 -16.37
N TYR A 361 -1.18 -31.38 -15.30
CA TYR A 361 -1.14 -31.86 -13.93
C TYR A 361 -2.47 -31.55 -13.23
N LEU A 362 -2.95 -32.53 -12.46
CA LEU A 362 -4.08 -32.40 -11.56
C LEU A 362 -3.67 -32.96 -10.21
N CYS A 363 -3.56 -32.08 -9.19
CA CYS A 363 -3.25 -32.46 -7.83
C CYS A 363 -4.55 -32.54 -7.03
N VAL A 364 -4.98 -33.78 -6.76
CA VAL A 364 -6.21 -34.13 -6.04
C VAL A 364 -5.94 -35.36 -5.18
N PRO A 365 -6.73 -35.64 -4.13
CA PRO A 365 -6.59 -36.89 -3.37
C PRO A 365 -6.62 -38.10 -4.31
N ALA A 366 -5.82 -39.14 -4.05
CA ALA A 366 -5.73 -40.31 -4.94
C ALA A 366 -7.10 -41.00 -5.19
N GLY A 367 -8.01 -40.96 -4.20
CA GLY A 367 -9.39 -41.45 -4.33
C GLY A 367 -10.28 -40.60 -5.25
N ALA A 368 -9.80 -39.42 -5.66
CA ALA A 368 -10.45 -38.46 -6.53
C ALA A 368 -9.90 -38.42 -7.96
N MET A 369 -9.06 -39.38 -8.33
CA MET A 369 -8.50 -39.54 -9.67
C MET A 369 -9.04 -40.81 -10.34
N PRO A 370 -10.23 -40.78 -10.95
CA PRO A 370 -10.86 -41.97 -11.53
C PRO A 370 -10.31 -42.35 -12.92
N PHE A 371 -9.65 -41.43 -13.62
CA PHE A 371 -9.28 -41.58 -15.02
C PHE A 371 -8.11 -42.53 -15.25
N ARG A 372 -8.14 -43.23 -16.38
CA ARG A 372 -7.15 -44.24 -16.79
C ARG A 372 -6.70 -44.03 -18.23
N ALA A 373 -5.59 -44.66 -18.59
CA ALA A 373 -5.16 -44.71 -19.98
C ALA A 373 -6.26 -45.35 -20.85
N GLY A 374 -6.58 -44.71 -21.97
CA GLY A 374 -7.66 -45.07 -22.88
C GLY A 374 -8.94 -44.24 -22.72
N ASP A 375 -9.16 -43.57 -21.59
CA ASP A 375 -10.35 -42.73 -21.40
C ASP A 375 -10.28 -41.51 -22.32
N VAL A 376 -11.42 -41.15 -22.91
CA VAL A 376 -11.56 -39.88 -23.64
C VAL A 376 -12.09 -38.84 -22.66
N ILE A 377 -11.27 -37.81 -22.39
CA ILE A 377 -11.61 -36.77 -21.43
C ILE A 377 -11.82 -35.42 -22.10
N SER A 378 -12.76 -34.66 -21.56
CA SER A 378 -13.01 -33.25 -21.83
C SER A 378 -12.59 -32.42 -20.63
N VAL A 379 -11.84 -31.34 -20.84
CA VAL A 379 -11.30 -30.49 -19.77
C VAL A 379 -11.78 -29.05 -19.96
N ARG A 380 -12.28 -28.44 -18.88
CA ARG A 380 -12.80 -27.08 -18.89
C ARG A 380 -12.37 -26.33 -17.62
N ALA A 381 -11.85 -25.13 -17.77
CA ALA A 381 -11.62 -24.24 -16.64
C ALA A 381 -12.94 -23.65 -16.14
N ILE A 382 -13.07 -23.49 -14.83
CA ILE A 382 -14.20 -22.82 -14.17
C ILE A 382 -13.67 -21.58 -13.47
N GLU A 383 -14.30 -20.44 -13.72
CA GLU A 383 -14.03 -19.20 -13.03
C GLU A 383 -15.35 -18.49 -12.75
N LEU A 384 -15.62 -18.29 -11.48
CA LEU A 384 -16.91 -17.84 -10.97
C LEU A 384 -16.66 -16.72 -9.98
N LYS A 385 -17.20 -15.52 -10.24
CA LYS A 385 -17.09 -14.37 -9.34
C LYS A 385 -18.42 -13.63 -9.23
N GLY A 386 -18.99 -13.58 -8.02
CA GLY A 386 -20.22 -12.85 -7.71
C GLY A 386 -21.50 -13.37 -8.38
N TRP A 387 -21.49 -14.62 -8.86
CA TRP A 387 -22.59 -15.18 -9.67
C TRP A 387 -23.73 -15.78 -8.85
N ALA A 388 -23.44 -16.26 -7.64
CA ALA A 388 -24.39 -16.90 -6.73
C ALA A 388 -24.00 -16.60 -5.28
N SER A 389 -25.00 -16.57 -4.39
CA SER A 389 -24.80 -16.50 -2.95
C SER A 389 -24.73 -17.92 -2.41
N TYR A 390 -23.59 -18.27 -1.80
CA TYR A 390 -23.42 -19.53 -1.09
C TYR A 390 -23.48 -19.30 0.41
N PRO A 391 -24.17 -20.16 1.19
CA PRO A 391 -24.23 -20.03 2.64
C PRO A 391 -22.85 -20.04 3.32
N GLU A 392 -21.90 -20.80 2.76
CA GLU A 392 -20.53 -20.89 3.26
C GLU A 392 -19.64 -19.66 2.96
N VAL A 393 -20.10 -18.71 2.14
CA VAL A 393 -19.34 -17.48 1.84
C VAL A 393 -19.54 -16.48 2.99
N PRO A 394 -18.47 -15.91 3.56
CA PRO A 394 -18.59 -14.94 4.65
C PRO A 394 -19.47 -13.74 4.29
N PRO A 395 -20.24 -13.19 5.26
CA PRO A 395 -21.02 -11.97 5.03
C PRO A 395 -20.14 -10.81 4.53
N GLY A 396 -20.58 -10.14 3.46
CA GLY A 396 -19.84 -9.03 2.87
C GLY A 396 -18.78 -9.44 1.83
N GLU A 397 -18.47 -10.74 1.71
CA GLU A 397 -17.67 -11.27 0.62
C GLU A 397 -18.56 -11.71 -0.57
N VAL A 398 -17.97 -11.69 -1.77
CA VAL A 398 -18.59 -12.31 -2.94
C VAL A 398 -17.99 -13.68 -3.16
N ALA A 399 -18.80 -14.63 -3.64
CA ALA A 399 -18.29 -15.93 -4.07
C ALA A 399 -17.20 -15.74 -5.14
N SER A 400 -16.02 -16.32 -4.92
CA SER A 400 -14.93 -16.39 -5.89
C SER A 400 -14.39 -17.81 -5.91
N VAL A 401 -14.58 -18.49 -7.04
CA VAL A 401 -14.19 -19.88 -7.22
C VAL A 401 -13.42 -20.00 -8.52
N ARG A 402 -12.30 -20.71 -8.45
CA ARG A 402 -11.53 -21.17 -9.61
C ARG A 402 -11.46 -22.69 -9.56
N GLY A 403 -11.66 -23.33 -10.70
CA GLY A 403 -11.67 -24.78 -10.75
C GLY A 403 -11.32 -25.36 -12.11
N LEU A 404 -11.26 -26.68 -12.14
CA LEU A 404 -11.08 -27.50 -13.32
C LEU A 404 -12.17 -28.58 -13.32
N HIS A 405 -12.94 -28.65 -14.39
CA HIS A 405 -13.89 -29.73 -14.66
C HIS A 405 -13.32 -30.67 -15.71
N VAL A 406 -13.16 -31.94 -15.34
CA VAL A 406 -12.69 -33.01 -16.21
C VAL A 406 -13.80 -34.05 -16.31
N GLU A 407 -14.21 -34.38 -17.53
CA GLU A 407 -15.36 -35.26 -17.77
C GLU A 407 -14.98 -36.34 -18.79
N SER A 408 -15.46 -37.56 -18.57
CA SER A 408 -15.33 -38.72 -19.44
C SER A 408 -16.67 -39.47 -19.51
N GLU A 409 -16.76 -40.50 -20.34
CA GLU A 409 -17.95 -41.37 -20.34
C GLU A 409 -18.16 -42.11 -19.00
N ALA A 410 -17.08 -42.36 -18.24
CA ALA A 410 -17.13 -43.16 -17.02
C ALA A 410 -17.18 -42.33 -15.73
N ALA A 411 -16.73 -41.08 -15.77
CA ALA A 411 -16.62 -40.24 -14.58
C ALA A 411 -16.49 -38.76 -14.92
N ALA A 412 -16.95 -37.91 -13.99
CA ALA A 412 -16.72 -36.48 -13.95
C ALA A 412 -16.01 -36.09 -12.64
N VAL A 413 -15.07 -35.15 -12.72
CA VAL A 413 -14.30 -34.59 -11.61
C VAL A 413 -14.36 -33.08 -11.68
N LEU A 414 -14.80 -32.45 -10.60
CA LEU A 414 -14.82 -31.01 -10.41
C LEU A 414 -13.91 -30.66 -9.22
N ALA A 415 -12.71 -30.17 -9.50
CA ALA A 415 -11.80 -29.64 -8.48
C ALA A 415 -11.94 -28.12 -8.40
N VAL A 416 -12.13 -27.57 -7.21
CA VAL A 416 -12.28 -26.13 -7.01
C VAL A 416 -11.48 -25.60 -5.82
N ARG A 417 -11.02 -24.37 -5.94
CA ARG A 417 -10.42 -23.56 -4.87
C ARG A 417 -11.05 -22.18 -4.83
N GLY A 418 -11.26 -21.63 -3.65
CA GLY A 418 -11.92 -20.33 -3.47
C GLY A 418 -12.53 -20.18 -2.09
N ASN A 419 -13.69 -19.54 -2.00
CA ASN A 419 -14.47 -19.44 -0.76
C ASN A 419 -15.83 -20.16 -0.82
N ALA A 420 -16.01 -21.11 -1.75
CA ALA A 420 -17.19 -21.98 -1.82
C ALA A 420 -16.80 -23.41 -2.23
N LEU A 421 -17.60 -24.40 -1.82
CA LEU A 421 -17.35 -25.82 -2.08
C LEU A 421 -17.77 -26.24 -3.49
N ALA A 422 -17.16 -27.31 -4.02
CA ALA A 422 -17.45 -27.87 -5.34
C ALA A 422 -18.90 -28.36 -5.43
N ARG A 423 -19.62 -27.92 -6.48
CA ARG A 423 -21.01 -28.27 -6.74
C ARG A 423 -21.24 -28.47 -8.24
N TRP A 424 -22.07 -29.43 -8.64
CA TRP A 424 -22.34 -29.67 -10.06
C TRP A 424 -23.03 -28.50 -10.77
N SER A 425 -23.74 -27.65 -10.04
CA SER A 425 -24.28 -26.37 -10.52
C SER A 425 -23.19 -25.41 -11.05
N MET A 426 -21.92 -25.59 -10.67
CA MET A 426 -20.78 -24.83 -11.19
C MET A 426 -20.28 -25.34 -12.55
N ALA A 427 -20.50 -26.61 -12.86
CA ALA A 427 -19.99 -27.27 -14.06
C ALA A 427 -21.07 -27.47 -15.14
N SER A 428 -22.34 -27.56 -14.73
CA SER A 428 -23.49 -27.77 -15.61
C SER A 428 -24.39 -26.52 -15.68
N ALA A 429 -25.04 -26.32 -16.82
CA ALA A 429 -26.09 -25.32 -16.96
C ALA A 429 -27.47 -25.82 -16.47
N ASP A 430 -27.54 -27.01 -15.85
CA ASP A 430 -28.79 -27.56 -15.32
C ASP A 430 -29.01 -27.08 -13.88
N PRO A 431 -29.98 -26.16 -13.65
CA PRO A 431 -30.29 -25.66 -12.32
C PRO A 431 -30.97 -26.71 -11.41
N ARG A 432 -31.23 -27.93 -11.91
CA ARG A 432 -31.84 -29.03 -11.15
C ARG A 432 -30.84 -30.07 -10.65
N ALA A 433 -29.55 -29.89 -10.91
CA ALA A 433 -28.54 -30.78 -10.33
C ALA A 433 -28.71 -30.76 -8.79
N PRO A 434 -28.84 -31.94 -8.13
CA PRO A 434 -28.99 -32.00 -6.69
C PRO A 434 -27.79 -31.31 -6.04
N ASP A 435 -28.09 -30.32 -5.20
CA ASP A 435 -27.10 -29.48 -4.53
C ASP A 435 -27.34 -29.57 -3.01
N PHE A 436 -26.28 -29.36 -2.24
CA PHE A 436 -26.33 -29.35 -0.77
C PHE A 436 -26.24 -27.92 -0.26
N SER A 437 -26.68 -27.63 0.94
CA SER A 437 -26.25 -26.45 1.67
C SER A 437 -25.02 -26.81 2.51
N ALA A 438 -24.05 -25.92 2.60
CA ALA A 438 -22.90 -26.12 3.47
C ALA A 438 -22.88 -25.00 4.52
N ASP A 439 -22.81 -25.39 5.78
CA ASP A 439 -22.43 -24.49 6.86
C ASP A 439 -20.96 -24.75 7.21
N VAL A 440 -20.16 -23.70 7.33
CA VAL A 440 -18.72 -23.84 7.59
C VAL A 440 -18.41 -23.09 8.88
N SER A 441 -17.91 -23.82 9.87
CA SER A 441 -17.67 -23.31 11.22
C SER A 441 -16.26 -23.62 11.70
N PRO A 442 -15.71 -22.82 12.65
CA PRO A 442 -14.41 -23.09 13.24
C PRO A 442 -14.34 -24.48 13.87
N LEU A 443 -13.22 -25.16 13.67
CA LEU A 443 -12.99 -26.48 14.23
C LEU A 443 -12.91 -26.39 15.77
N ALA A 444 -13.81 -27.11 16.46
CA ALA A 444 -13.88 -27.09 17.91
C ALA A 444 -12.55 -27.51 18.57
N GLY A 445 -12.06 -26.69 19.49
CA GLY A 445 -10.79 -26.92 20.18
C GLY A 445 -9.55 -26.45 19.40
N CYS A 446 -9.74 -25.71 18.31
CA CYS A 446 -8.67 -25.02 17.60
C CYS A 446 -8.97 -23.52 17.46
N ASP A 447 -8.21 -22.70 18.20
CA ASP A 447 -8.32 -21.23 18.14
C ASP A 447 -7.46 -20.62 17.02
N GLY A 448 -6.77 -21.48 16.25
CA GLY A 448 -5.90 -21.11 15.15
C GLY A 448 -4.41 -21.27 15.46
N PHE A 449 -3.58 -21.12 14.42
CA PHE A 449 -2.12 -21.17 14.51
C PHE A 449 -1.49 -20.32 13.41
N HIS A 450 -0.22 -19.95 13.57
CA HIS A 450 0.52 -19.26 12.51
C HIS A 450 1.16 -20.27 11.56
N ASP A 451 0.95 -20.08 10.25
CA ASP A 451 1.64 -20.86 9.23
C ASP A 451 3.09 -20.37 9.00
N ALA A 452 3.80 -21.00 8.08
CA ALA A 452 5.18 -20.63 7.74
C ALA A 452 5.32 -19.22 7.14
N CYS A 453 4.21 -18.58 6.76
CA CYS A 453 4.17 -17.21 6.27
C CYS A 453 3.86 -16.20 7.38
N GLY A 454 3.62 -16.67 8.61
CA GLY A 454 3.14 -15.87 9.73
C GLY A 454 1.64 -15.55 9.66
N SER A 455 0.89 -16.13 8.72
CA SER A 455 -0.56 -15.92 8.61
C SER A 455 -1.30 -16.66 9.72
N LEU A 456 -2.31 -16.05 10.32
CA LEU A 456 -3.17 -16.71 11.30
C LEU A 456 -4.17 -17.60 10.54
N VAL A 457 -4.05 -18.92 10.72
CA VAL A 457 -4.88 -19.93 10.09
C VAL A 457 -5.81 -20.54 11.13
N ALA A 458 -7.11 -20.47 10.88
CA ALA A 458 -8.16 -21.12 11.65
C ALA A 458 -8.80 -22.24 10.82
N PRO A 459 -8.51 -23.52 11.11
CA PRO A 459 -9.15 -24.65 10.45
C PRO A 459 -10.67 -24.65 10.63
N LEU A 460 -11.38 -25.07 9.59
CA LEU A 460 -12.83 -25.11 9.55
C LEU A 460 -13.32 -26.55 9.36
N GLU A 461 -14.55 -26.81 9.82
CA GLU A 461 -15.33 -28.01 9.56
C GLU A 461 -16.54 -27.62 8.71
N ALA A 462 -16.83 -28.41 7.66
CA ALA A 462 -17.97 -28.19 6.79
C ALA A 462 -19.10 -29.16 7.14
N SER A 463 -20.27 -28.64 7.47
CA SER A 463 -21.49 -29.41 7.71
C SER A 463 -22.42 -29.32 6.50
N LEU A 464 -22.59 -30.43 5.80
CA LEU A 464 -23.45 -30.55 4.63
C LEU A 464 -24.89 -30.86 5.08
N LEU A 465 -25.86 -30.17 4.45
CA LEU A 465 -27.29 -30.22 4.77
C LEU A 465 -28.13 -30.21 3.48
N GLY A 466 -29.39 -30.65 3.55
CA GLY A 466 -30.37 -30.50 2.47
C GLY A 466 -30.57 -31.76 1.62
N GLU A 467 -31.26 -31.61 0.48
CA GLU A 467 -31.72 -32.74 -0.35
C GLU A 467 -30.55 -33.52 -1.00
N GLY A 468 -29.39 -32.88 -1.19
CA GLY A 468 -28.19 -33.51 -1.73
C GLY A 468 -27.39 -34.40 -0.76
N VAL A 469 -27.81 -34.55 0.51
CA VAL A 469 -27.11 -35.37 1.52
C VAL A 469 -28.07 -36.14 2.42
N SER A 470 -27.66 -37.32 2.87
CA SER A 470 -28.47 -38.18 3.74
C SER A 470 -28.42 -37.73 5.20
N GLY A 471 -29.05 -36.59 5.49
CA GLY A 471 -29.03 -35.96 6.82
C GLY A 471 -27.92 -34.91 6.94
N ILE A 472 -27.37 -34.76 8.15
CA ILE A 472 -26.27 -33.83 8.43
C ILE A 472 -24.95 -34.60 8.35
N VAL A 473 -24.05 -34.19 7.46
CA VAL A 473 -22.72 -34.80 7.32
C VAL A 473 -21.65 -33.75 7.58
N SER A 474 -20.89 -33.91 8.66
CA SER A 474 -19.74 -33.06 8.97
C SER A 474 -18.48 -33.64 8.33
N LEU A 475 -17.71 -32.77 7.68
CA LEU A 475 -16.46 -33.07 7.00
C LEU A 475 -15.34 -32.18 7.53
N ARG A 476 -14.24 -32.82 7.89
CA ARG A 476 -12.97 -32.17 8.18
C ARG A 476 -12.05 -32.21 6.96
N PRO A 477 -11.05 -31.33 6.88
CA PRO A 477 -10.00 -31.44 5.86
C PRO A 477 -9.40 -32.86 5.82
N GLY A 478 -9.31 -33.43 4.62
CA GLY A 478 -8.90 -34.81 4.36
C GLY A 478 -10.04 -35.83 4.31
N GLU A 479 -11.25 -35.49 4.77
CA GLU A 479 -12.40 -36.39 4.76
C GLU A 479 -13.23 -36.29 3.46
N ARG A 480 -14.13 -37.25 3.30
CA ARG A 480 -15.04 -37.32 2.15
C ARG A 480 -16.44 -37.77 2.56
N ALA A 481 -17.45 -37.28 1.85
CA ALA A 481 -18.85 -37.67 2.01
C ALA A 481 -19.43 -38.18 0.70
N GLU A 482 -20.21 -39.24 0.77
CA GLU A 482 -21.11 -39.63 -0.32
C GLU A 482 -22.34 -38.71 -0.32
N LEU A 483 -22.67 -38.15 -1.47
CA LEU A 483 -23.85 -37.33 -1.68
C LEU A 483 -25.06 -38.21 -2.04
N ALA A 484 -26.25 -37.73 -1.72
CA ALA A 484 -27.50 -38.45 -1.96
C ALA A 484 -27.77 -38.63 -3.47
N GLU A 485 -28.66 -39.57 -3.78
CA GLU A 485 -29.20 -39.79 -5.14
C GLU A 485 -28.13 -40.06 -6.23
N GLY A 486 -26.95 -40.55 -5.83
CA GLY A 486 -25.86 -40.82 -6.76
C GLY A 486 -25.16 -39.55 -7.27
N ALA A 487 -25.35 -38.40 -6.61
CA ALA A 487 -24.72 -37.13 -6.97
C ALA A 487 -23.18 -37.15 -6.83
N GLY A 488 -22.61 -38.20 -6.25
CA GLY A 488 -21.18 -38.45 -6.26
C GLY A 488 -20.55 -38.40 -4.87
N VAL A 489 -19.24 -38.15 -4.82
CA VAL A 489 -18.44 -38.07 -3.59
C VAL A 489 -17.76 -36.72 -3.52
N LEU A 490 -18.00 -35.97 -2.43
CA LEU A 490 -17.31 -34.73 -2.13
C LEU A 490 -16.12 -35.02 -1.23
N HIS A 491 -14.92 -34.65 -1.69
CA HIS A 491 -13.70 -34.63 -0.90
C HIS A 491 -13.45 -33.20 -0.41
N LEU A 492 -13.34 -33.02 0.90
CA LEU A 492 -12.90 -31.76 1.48
C LEU A 492 -11.38 -31.81 1.64
N VAL A 493 -10.64 -31.13 0.77
CA VAL A 493 -9.16 -31.14 0.82
C VAL A 493 -8.67 -30.16 1.86
N ARG A 494 -9.25 -28.96 1.88
CA ARG A 494 -8.88 -27.89 2.81
C ARG A 494 -10.07 -27.01 3.13
N ALA A 495 -10.13 -26.55 4.37
CA ALA A 495 -11.10 -25.57 4.82
C ALA A 495 -10.49 -24.75 5.94
N GLU A 496 -10.23 -23.47 5.67
CA GLU A 496 -9.52 -22.57 6.59
C GLU A 496 -10.02 -21.13 6.45
N ASP A 497 -10.06 -20.42 7.57
CA ASP A 497 -10.16 -18.96 7.59
C ASP A 497 -8.78 -18.37 7.91
N MET A 498 -8.42 -17.31 7.19
CA MET A 498 -7.17 -16.57 7.32
C MET A 498 -7.47 -15.06 7.50
N PRO A 499 -8.01 -14.68 8.68
CA PRO A 499 -8.37 -13.29 8.95
C PRO A 499 -7.16 -12.36 8.98
N VAL A 500 -5.97 -12.88 9.30
CA VAL A 500 -4.68 -12.17 9.18
C VAL A 500 -3.79 -12.98 8.24
N ARG A 501 -3.44 -12.43 7.08
CA ARG A 501 -2.71 -13.16 6.03
C ARG A 501 -1.70 -12.32 5.30
N ASP A 502 -0.56 -12.91 4.94
CA ASP A 502 0.37 -12.35 3.98
C ASP A 502 -0.03 -12.79 2.57
N ALA A 503 -0.73 -11.93 1.82
CA ALA A 503 -1.18 -12.24 0.47
C ALA A 503 0.00 -12.48 -0.51
N GLY A 504 1.20 -12.02 -0.18
CA GLY A 504 2.42 -12.21 -0.97
C GLY A 504 3.05 -13.59 -0.80
N CYS A 505 2.63 -14.36 0.22
CA CYS A 505 3.15 -15.71 0.45
C CYS A 505 2.45 -16.80 -0.38
N PHE A 506 1.34 -16.47 -1.03
CA PHE A 506 0.55 -17.41 -1.83
C PHE A 506 0.86 -17.24 -3.32
N THR A 507 0.91 -18.35 -4.07
CA THR A 507 1.16 -18.35 -5.52
C THR A 507 0.07 -17.63 -6.32
N ALA A 508 -1.13 -17.53 -5.75
CA ALA A 508 -2.19 -16.63 -6.19
C ALA A 508 -2.59 -15.74 -5.00
N PRO A 509 -2.70 -14.41 -5.17
CA PRO A 509 -3.15 -13.53 -4.10
C PRO A 509 -4.49 -14.01 -3.53
N LEU A 510 -4.51 -14.30 -2.24
CA LEU A 510 -5.75 -14.59 -1.52
C LEU A 510 -6.40 -13.27 -1.14
N ASP A 511 -7.21 -12.73 -2.04
CA ASP A 511 -8.00 -11.53 -1.74
C ASP A 511 -9.04 -11.81 -0.64
N GLN A 512 -9.41 -13.07 -0.43
CA GLN A 512 -10.45 -13.51 0.51
C GLN A 512 -9.87 -14.04 1.82
N SER A 513 -10.64 -13.88 2.90
CA SER A 513 -10.27 -14.43 4.21
C SER A 513 -10.44 -15.95 4.25
N ARG A 514 -11.50 -16.47 3.62
CA ARG A 514 -11.82 -17.90 3.59
C ARG A 514 -11.16 -18.62 2.42
N SER A 515 -10.56 -19.77 2.68
CA SER A 515 -9.98 -20.66 1.69
C SER A 515 -10.53 -22.07 1.84
N LEU A 516 -11.33 -22.47 0.84
CA LEU A 516 -11.90 -23.80 0.69
C LEU A 516 -11.31 -24.45 -0.56
N GLU A 517 -10.90 -25.71 -0.41
CA GLU A 517 -10.42 -26.58 -1.48
C GLU A 517 -11.20 -27.89 -1.43
N SER A 518 -11.93 -28.21 -2.50
CA SER A 518 -12.75 -29.42 -2.55
C SER A 518 -12.79 -30.03 -3.94
N VAL A 519 -13.01 -31.35 -3.98
CA VAL A 519 -13.14 -32.13 -5.22
C VAL A 519 -14.44 -32.90 -5.19
N LEU A 520 -15.28 -32.71 -6.19
CA LEU A 520 -16.53 -33.45 -6.35
C LEU A 520 -16.37 -34.44 -7.51
N ILE A 521 -16.71 -35.71 -7.27
CA ILE A 521 -16.55 -36.78 -8.26
C ILE A 521 -17.88 -37.48 -8.46
N ALA A 522 -18.32 -37.63 -9.71
CA ALA A 522 -19.46 -38.45 -10.07
C ALA A 522 -18.95 -39.58 -10.95
N VAL A 523 -19.20 -40.83 -10.56
CA VAL A 523 -18.91 -42.00 -11.39
C VAL A 523 -20.19 -42.31 -12.16
N ALA A 524 -20.09 -42.53 -13.47
CA ALA A 524 -21.22 -42.96 -14.28
C ALA A 524 -21.79 -44.25 -13.69
N ALA A 525 -23.11 -44.29 -13.49
CA ALA A 525 -23.77 -45.53 -13.10
C ALA A 525 -23.52 -46.60 -14.20
N PRO A 526 -23.16 -47.84 -13.82
CA PRO A 526 -22.80 -48.89 -14.77
C PRO A 526 -23.95 -49.29 -15.71
#